data_AF-A0A2V6JEP4-F1
#
_entry.id   AF-A0A2V6JEP4-F1
#
_cell.length_a   1.000
_cell.length_b   1.000
_cell.length_c   1.000
_cell.angle_alpha   90.00
_cell.angle_beta   90.00
_cell.angle_gamma   90.00
#
_symmetry.space_group_name_H-M   'P 1'
#
loop_
_entity.id
_entity.type
_entity.pdbx_description
1 polymer ?
#
loop_
_entity_poly.entity_id
_entity_poly.type
_entity_poly.pdbx_seq_one_letter_code
_entity_poly.pdbx_strand_id
1 'polypeptide(L)'
;MRDVLAAFVDRHLELSRFCEMLESDEKPIMIVWGDDGIGKSSLLARLIHECASRKLHKSEVFVSKSRFNSYLEILRKIRDDLGPELFPNFTQLVNYIFPGPLQPRAPIKIEVGGGAQSVLERAKLENVTIHGDVAGVIIKDCMINVPDPSLNIPPQDRMNLLTAEFLKDLAPIVQNALLVVLFDDIQELTDETYTWLWEGIISALEQGQLKNIRFVLCGRAKPQLQGAAALSVKEAPLQPLGVSDVEDYLERSGHVADGRVAAAQMLWAASGGVPLKVALAVDSYFEFFKDKRVRVNG
;
A
#
# COMPACT_ATOMS: atom_id res chain seq x y z
N MET A 1 18.47 11.30 -8.44
CA MET A 1 17.89 10.24 -9.30
C MET A 1 16.48 9.85 -8.86
N ARG A 2 16.22 9.55 -7.57
CA ARG A 2 14.85 9.29 -7.05
C ARG A 2 13.85 10.42 -7.32
N ASP A 3 14.28 11.69 -7.22
CA ASP A 3 13.40 12.84 -7.45
C ASP A 3 12.98 13.02 -8.92
N VAL A 4 13.80 12.57 -9.87
CA VAL A 4 13.51 12.70 -11.31
C VAL A 4 12.46 11.66 -11.74
N LEU A 5 12.50 10.44 -11.18
CA LEU A 5 11.49 9.40 -11.37
C LEU A 5 10.11 9.78 -10.79
N ALA A 6 10.08 10.50 -9.68
CA ALA A 6 8.84 11.00 -9.09
C ALA A 6 8.22 12.15 -9.90
N ALA A 7 9.06 12.98 -10.55
CA ALA A 7 8.65 14.06 -11.45
C ALA A 7 8.33 13.59 -12.89
N PHE A 8 8.65 12.34 -13.23
CA PHE A 8 8.52 11.76 -14.57
C PHE A 8 7.10 11.32 -14.91
N VAL A 9 6.36 10.77 -13.94
CA VAL A 9 5.02 10.24 -14.19
C VAL A 9 4.01 11.31 -13.79
N ASP A 10 3.70 12.21 -14.73
CA ASP A 10 2.70 13.25 -14.47
C ASP A 10 1.28 12.70 -14.53
N ARG A 11 0.94 11.92 -13.49
CA ARG A 11 -0.40 11.39 -13.19
C ARG A 11 -1.36 12.51 -12.77
N HIS A 12 -1.38 13.60 -13.54
CA HIS A 12 -2.17 14.80 -13.26
C HIS A 12 -3.66 14.51 -13.26
N LEU A 13 -4.12 13.64 -14.15
CA LEU A 13 -5.52 13.25 -14.20
C LEU A 13 -5.92 12.49 -12.93
N GLU A 14 -5.10 11.54 -12.49
CA GLU A 14 -5.36 10.79 -11.26
C GLU A 14 -5.24 11.67 -10.02
N LEU A 15 -4.27 12.58 -9.97
CA LEU A 15 -4.14 13.57 -8.91
C LEU A 15 -5.35 14.53 -8.88
N SER A 16 -5.83 15.00 -10.04
CA SER A 16 -7.05 15.83 -10.12
C SER A 16 -8.26 15.06 -9.59
N ARG A 17 -8.43 13.80 -10.00
CA ARG A 17 -9.52 12.94 -9.50
C ARG A 17 -9.46 12.77 -7.99
N PHE A 18 -8.25 12.63 -7.43
CA PHE A 18 -8.02 12.57 -5.99
C PHE A 18 -8.41 13.89 -5.31
N CYS A 19 -7.94 15.04 -5.82
CA CYS A 19 -8.31 16.35 -5.30
C CYS A 19 -9.83 16.55 -5.31
N GLU A 20 -10.51 16.24 -6.42
CA GLU A 20 -11.97 16.29 -6.53
C GLU A 20 -12.66 15.37 -5.49
N MET A 21 -12.09 14.20 -5.20
CA MET A 21 -12.60 13.30 -4.15
C MET A 21 -12.42 13.88 -2.75
N LEU A 22 -11.41 14.72 -2.50
CA LEU A 22 -11.25 15.39 -1.21
C LEU A 22 -12.33 16.44 -0.96
N GLU A 23 -12.83 17.07 -2.03
CA GLU A 23 -13.85 18.14 -1.95
C GLU A 23 -15.30 17.62 -1.91
N SER A 24 -15.53 16.31 -2.12
CA SER A 24 -16.87 15.70 -2.22
C SER A 24 -16.96 14.41 -1.40
N ASP A 25 -18.14 14.09 -0.88
CA ASP A 25 -18.47 12.84 -0.19
C ASP A 25 -19.20 11.82 -1.07
N GLU A 26 -19.49 12.13 -2.34
CA GLU A 26 -20.25 11.25 -3.25
C GLU A 26 -19.51 9.96 -3.59
N LYS A 27 -18.20 10.05 -3.82
CA LYS A 27 -17.34 8.92 -4.20
C LYS A 27 -16.10 8.86 -3.33
N PRO A 28 -16.24 8.45 -2.07
CA PRO A 28 -15.16 8.57 -1.09
C PRO A 28 -14.08 7.51 -1.24
N ILE A 29 -14.21 6.58 -2.19
CA ILE A 29 -13.23 5.54 -2.46
C ILE A 29 -12.65 5.78 -3.85
N MET A 30 -11.34 5.88 -3.95
CA MET A 30 -10.61 5.91 -5.22
C MET A 30 -9.88 4.58 -5.40
N ILE A 31 -10.08 3.94 -6.53
CA ILE A 31 -9.35 2.71 -6.88
C ILE A 31 -8.36 3.03 -7.99
N VAL A 32 -7.10 2.74 -7.71
CA VAL A 32 -5.98 2.87 -8.64
C VAL A 32 -5.49 1.47 -8.98
N TRP A 33 -5.43 1.14 -10.27
CA TRP A 33 -4.87 -0.14 -10.69
C TRP A 33 -4.07 -0.04 -11.98
N GLY A 34 -3.24 -1.05 -12.20
CA GLY A 34 -2.43 -1.20 -13.40
C GLY A 34 -1.24 -2.11 -13.14
N ASP A 35 -0.54 -2.46 -14.21
CA ASP A 35 0.57 -3.43 -14.17
C ASP A 35 1.76 -2.96 -13.31
N ASP A 36 2.70 -3.86 -13.08
CA ASP A 36 3.92 -3.56 -12.35
C ASP A 36 4.79 -2.55 -13.11
N GLY A 37 5.39 -1.62 -12.37
CA GLY A 37 6.19 -0.54 -12.95
C GLY A 37 5.39 0.58 -13.63
N ILE A 38 4.05 0.54 -13.59
CA ILE A 38 3.18 1.59 -14.16
C ILE A 38 3.18 2.90 -13.36
N GLY A 39 3.83 2.94 -12.19
CA GLY A 39 3.95 4.16 -11.37
C GLY A 39 2.90 4.32 -10.27
N LYS A 40 2.27 3.23 -9.80
CA LYS A 40 1.34 3.23 -8.64
C LYS A 40 1.97 3.86 -7.40
N SER A 41 3.14 3.36 -6.97
CA SER A 41 3.82 3.88 -5.79
C SER A 41 4.29 5.34 -5.95
N SER A 42 4.66 5.76 -7.17
CA SER A 42 4.99 7.17 -7.46
C SER A 42 3.77 8.08 -7.34
N LEU A 43 2.62 7.65 -7.86
CA LEU A 43 1.35 8.36 -7.65
C LEU A 43 1.03 8.43 -6.15
N LEU A 44 1.11 7.31 -5.44
CA LEU A 44 0.81 7.25 -4.01
C LEU A 44 1.67 8.24 -3.20
N ALA A 45 2.96 8.33 -3.49
CA ALA A 45 3.85 9.31 -2.87
C ALA A 45 3.40 10.76 -3.13
N ARG A 46 2.88 11.06 -4.32
CA ARG A 46 2.29 12.38 -4.64
C ARG A 46 1.00 12.63 -3.87
N LEU A 47 0.12 11.64 -3.74
CA LEU A 47 -1.11 11.76 -2.95
C LEU A 47 -0.79 12.01 -1.48
N ILE A 48 0.21 11.31 -0.94
CA ILE A 48 0.73 11.49 0.42
C ILE A 48 1.27 12.90 0.62
N HIS A 49 2.00 13.45 -0.37
CA HIS A 49 2.50 14.81 -0.35
C HIS A 49 1.35 15.84 -0.39
N GLU A 50 0.35 15.61 -1.23
CA GLU A 50 -0.85 16.46 -1.32
C GLU A 50 -1.64 16.48 0.00
N CYS A 51 -1.78 15.33 0.68
CA CYS A 51 -2.37 15.30 2.01
C CYS A 51 -1.57 16.15 3.01
N ALA A 52 -0.23 16.06 2.96
CA ALA A 52 0.64 16.82 3.85
C ALA A 52 0.59 18.34 3.58
N SER A 53 0.58 18.75 2.31
CA SER A 53 0.51 20.17 1.91
C SER A 53 -0.80 20.81 2.40
N ARG A 54 -1.90 20.06 2.36
CA ARG A 54 -3.21 20.45 2.87
C ARG A 54 -3.40 20.22 4.37
N LYS A 55 -2.41 19.67 5.08
CA LYS A 55 -2.48 19.32 6.51
C LYS A 55 -3.65 18.40 6.87
N LEU A 56 -3.97 17.44 5.99
CA LEU A 56 -5.00 16.43 6.23
C LEU A 56 -4.48 15.31 7.13
N HIS A 57 -5.36 14.70 7.91
CA HIS A 57 -5.03 13.44 8.56
C HIS A 57 -4.89 12.35 7.50
N LYS A 58 -3.86 11.52 7.64
CA LYS A 58 -3.63 10.43 6.71
C LYS A 58 -3.12 9.19 7.42
N SER A 59 -3.45 8.03 6.86
CA SER A 59 -2.87 6.76 7.25
C SER A 59 -2.34 6.03 6.02
N GLU A 60 -1.11 5.52 6.13
CA GLU A 60 -0.39 4.88 5.02
C GLU A 60 -0.20 3.38 5.29
N VAL A 61 -0.88 2.53 4.52
CA VAL A 61 -0.89 1.07 4.66
C VAL A 61 -0.19 0.44 3.46
N PHE A 62 1.12 0.17 3.59
CA PHE A 62 1.92 -0.47 2.54
C PHE A 62 1.98 -1.98 2.74
N VAL A 63 1.04 -2.74 2.17
CA VAL A 63 0.88 -4.18 2.48
C VAL A 63 2.15 -4.97 2.15
N SER A 64 2.73 -4.79 0.97
CA SER A 64 3.92 -5.54 0.51
C SER A 64 5.23 -5.24 1.27
N LYS A 65 5.35 -4.04 1.85
CA LYS A 65 6.58 -3.58 2.54
C LYS A 65 6.51 -3.73 4.05
N SER A 66 5.32 -4.03 4.55
CA SER A 66 5.02 -4.17 5.96
C SER A 66 4.51 -5.58 6.23
N ARG A 67 4.20 -5.86 7.49
CA ARG A 67 3.53 -7.11 7.86
C ARG A 67 2.01 -6.91 7.93
N PHE A 68 1.42 -5.93 7.25
CA PHE A 68 -0.03 -5.63 7.33
C PHE A 68 -0.89 -6.67 6.60
N ASN A 69 -0.78 -7.93 7.01
CA ASN A 69 -1.46 -9.06 6.39
C ASN A 69 -2.75 -9.40 7.15
N SER A 70 -2.89 -8.86 8.38
CA SER A 70 -4.07 -9.02 9.21
C SER A 70 -4.84 -7.73 9.40
N TYR A 71 -6.16 -7.83 9.52
CA TYR A 71 -7.03 -6.70 9.85
C TYR A 71 -6.57 -5.94 11.10
N LEU A 72 -6.09 -6.65 12.13
CA LEU A 72 -5.68 -6.06 13.41
C LEU A 72 -4.47 -5.12 13.24
N GLU A 73 -3.53 -5.46 12.36
CA GLU A 73 -2.37 -4.61 12.13
C GLU A 73 -2.74 -3.36 11.32
N ILE A 74 -3.71 -3.48 10.39
CA ILE A 74 -4.27 -2.33 9.68
C ILE A 74 -4.99 -1.39 10.66
N LEU A 75 -5.83 -1.93 11.55
CA LEU A 75 -6.52 -1.15 12.59
C LEU A 75 -5.52 -0.45 13.52
N ARG A 76 -4.49 -1.17 13.99
CA ARG A 76 -3.41 -0.58 14.81
C ARG A 76 -2.63 0.49 14.06
N LYS A 77 -2.34 0.30 12.77
CA LYS A 77 -1.64 1.29 11.95
C LYS A 77 -2.43 2.60 11.85
N ILE A 78 -3.71 2.52 11.52
CA ILE A 78 -4.57 3.70 11.43
C ILE A 78 -4.67 4.41 12.79
N ARG A 79 -4.83 3.64 13.88
CA ARG A 79 -4.78 4.17 15.24
C ARG A 79 -3.47 4.92 15.51
N ASP A 80 -2.33 4.27 15.25
CA ASP A 80 -1.01 4.80 15.59
C ASP A 80 -0.68 6.05 14.76
N ASP A 81 -1.17 6.15 13.52
CA ASP A 81 -1.03 7.34 12.67
C ASP A 81 -1.85 8.53 13.16
N LEU A 82 -3.02 8.28 13.75
CA LEU A 82 -3.92 9.32 14.26
C LEU A 82 -3.61 9.74 15.69
N GLY A 83 -3.05 8.84 16.50
CA GLY A 83 -2.82 9.03 17.92
C GLY A 83 -3.55 7.95 18.73
N PRO A 84 -2.85 7.05 19.44
CA PRO A 84 -3.48 5.96 20.20
C PRO A 84 -4.40 6.44 21.32
N GLU A 85 -4.19 7.65 21.85
CA GLU A 85 -5.05 8.30 22.84
C GLU A 85 -6.48 8.57 22.34
N LEU A 86 -6.67 8.66 21.02
CA LEU A 86 -7.98 8.85 20.40
C LEU A 86 -8.77 7.53 20.29
N PHE A 87 -8.16 6.39 20.62
CA PHE A 87 -8.74 5.05 20.50
C PHE A 87 -8.77 4.30 21.84
N PRO A 88 -9.41 4.84 22.89
CA PRO A 88 -9.39 4.24 24.21
C PRO A 88 -10.14 2.90 24.26
N ASN A 89 -11.31 2.79 23.62
CA ASN A 89 -12.14 1.59 23.67
C ASN A 89 -11.49 0.45 22.88
N PHE A 90 -11.03 0.76 21.67
CA PHE A 90 -10.29 -0.19 20.85
C PHE A 90 -9.00 -0.65 21.54
N THR A 91 -8.21 0.28 22.09
CA THR A 91 -6.95 -0.07 22.77
C THR A 91 -7.19 -0.92 24.01
N GLN A 92 -8.22 -0.61 24.80
CA GLN A 92 -8.61 -1.43 25.95
C GLN A 92 -9.01 -2.85 25.51
N LEU A 93 -9.83 -2.98 24.47
CA LEU A 93 -10.28 -4.28 23.97
C LEU A 93 -9.12 -5.09 23.39
N VAL A 94 -8.21 -4.46 22.64
CA VAL A 94 -6.99 -5.11 22.15
C VAL A 94 -6.15 -5.64 23.31
N ASN A 95 -5.94 -4.84 24.35
CA ASN A 95 -5.13 -5.27 25.51
C ASN A 95 -5.84 -6.36 26.32
N TYR A 96 -7.17 -6.36 26.36
CA TYR A 96 -7.95 -7.41 26.99
C TYR A 96 -7.87 -8.74 26.22
N ILE A 97 -8.01 -8.69 24.89
CA ILE A 97 -8.01 -9.88 24.03
C ILE A 97 -6.60 -10.44 23.80
N PHE A 98 -5.61 -9.56 23.75
CA PHE A 98 -4.20 -9.91 23.54
C PHE A 98 -3.35 -9.44 24.73
N PRO A 99 -3.54 -10.01 25.94
CA PRO A 99 -2.80 -9.65 27.13
C PRO A 99 -1.38 -10.21 27.02
N GLY A 100 -0.49 -9.41 26.44
CA GLY A 100 0.94 -9.62 26.46
C GLY A 100 1.63 -8.28 26.68
N PRO A 101 2.85 -8.25 27.27
CA PRO A 101 3.66 -7.05 27.18
C PRO A 101 3.75 -6.68 25.70
N LEU A 102 3.65 -5.40 25.33
CA LEU A 102 3.95 -4.88 23.99
C LEU A 102 5.02 -5.76 23.34
N GLN A 103 4.61 -6.63 22.41
CA GLN A 103 5.28 -7.93 22.23
C GLN A 103 6.78 -7.77 21.96
N PRO A 104 7.65 -8.55 22.63
CA PRO A 104 9.06 -8.57 22.28
C PRO A 104 9.20 -9.04 20.83
N ARG A 105 9.99 -8.30 20.05
CA ARG A 105 10.48 -8.68 18.73
C ARG A 105 11.39 -9.90 18.87
N ALA A 106 10.82 -11.08 19.13
CA ALA A 106 11.60 -12.29 19.27
C ALA A 106 11.97 -12.80 17.86
N PRO A 107 13.26 -12.97 17.55
CA PRO A 107 13.64 -13.64 16.31
C PRO A 107 13.23 -15.12 16.40
N ILE A 108 12.42 -15.57 15.45
CA ILE A 108 12.11 -16.99 15.28
C ILE A 108 13.30 -17.63 14.58
N LYS A 109 13.97 -18.55 15.26
CA LYS A 109 15.04 -19.37 14.67
C LYS A 109 14.44 -20.71 14.25
N ILE A 110 14.40 -20.99 12.94
CA ILE A 110 13.99 -22.29 12.40
C ILE A 110 15.25 -23.07 12.07
N GLU A 111 15.49 -24.18 12.78
CA GLU A 111 16.57 -25.11 12.47
C GLU A 111 16.01 -26.26 11.64
N VAL A 112 16.50 -26.43 10.41
CA VAL A 112 15.98 -27.44 9.47
C VAL A 112 16.49 -28.81 9.89
N GLY A 113 15.67 -29.55 10.62
CA GLY A 113 15.95 -30.91 11.07
C GLY A 113 14.68 -31.65 11.45
N GLY A 114 14.01 -32.25 10.47
CA GLY A 114 13.17 -33.46 10.59
C GLY A 114 12.12 -33.62 11.68
N GLY A 115 11.69 -32.57 12.38
CA GLY A 115 10.71 -32.66 13.45
C GLY A 115 9.88 -31.38 13.58
N ALA A 116 8.60 -31.53 13.92
CA ALA A 116 7.71 -30.40 14.20
C ALA A 116 8.33 -29.53 15.31
N GLN A 117 8.69 -28.30 14.98
CA GLN A 117 9.24 -27.35 15.95
C GLN A 117 8.12 -26.49 16.52
N SER A 118 7.97 -26.50 17.84
CA SER A 118 7.09 -25.60 18.58
C SER A 118 7.80 -24.27 18.79
N VAL A 119 7.25 -23.19 18.25
CA VAL A 119 7.87 -21.83 18.27
C VAL A 119 7.42 -20.98 19.48
N LEU A 120 6.74 -21.64 20.40
CA LEU A 120 6.16 -21.26 21.69
C LEU A 120 5.41 -22.54 22.07
N GLU A 121 5.06 -22.80 23.34
CA GLU A 121 4.43 -24.07 23.76
C GLU A 121 3.25 -24.53 22.87
N ARG A 122 2.64 -23.64 22.06
CA ARG A 122 1.49 -23.91 21.19
C ARG A 122 1.51 -23.24 19.81
N ALA A 123 2.58 -22.56 19.39
CA ALA A 123 2.66 -22.00 18.03
C ALA A 123 3.14 -23.08 17.05
N LYS A 124 2.24 -23.56 16.20
CA LYS A 124 2.53 -24.53 15.14
C LYS A 124 2.61 -23.78 13.81
N LEU A 125 3.77 -23.80 13.17
CA LEU A 125 3.94 -23.34 11.80
C LEU A 125 3.53 -24.51 10.88
N GLU A 126 2.45 -24.34 10.12
CA GLU A 126 2.01 -25.28 9.09
C GLU A 126 2.28 -24.68 7.69
N ASN A 127 2.67 -25.52 6.73
CA ASN A 127 2.91 -25.15 5.32
C ASN A 127 4.07 -24.18 5.02
N VAL A 128 5.20 -24.31 5.73
CA VAL A 128 6.43 -23.59 5.34
C VAL A 128 7.15 -24.38 4.24
N THR A 129 6.97 -23.99 2.98
CA THR A 129 7.73 -24.55 1.85
C THR A 129 9.03 -23.77 1.67
N ILE A 130 10.17 -24.36 2.05
CA ILE A 130 11.50 -23.77 1.82
C ILE A 130 12.02 -24.35 0.50
N HIS A 131 12.20 -23.49 -0.51
CA HIS A 131 12.85 -23.87 -1.76
C HIS A 131 14.37 -23.74 -1.62
N GLY A 132 15.08 -24.87 -1.52
CA GLY A 132 16.55 -24.94 -1.55
C GLY A 132 17.19 -25.54 -0.29
N ASP A 133 18.47 -25.89 -0.42
CA ASP A 133 19.29 -26.50 0.62
C ASP A 133 19.80 -25.39 1.57
N VAL A 134 18.92 -24.88 2.44
CA VAL A 134 19.20 -23.76 3.35
C VAL A 134 19.40 -24.29 4.77
N ALA A 135 20.63 -24.19 5.26
CA ALA A 135 20.99 -24.50 6.65
C ALA A 135 20.39 -23.45 7.62
N GLY A 136 19.11 -23.61 7.95
CA GLY A 136 18.39 -22.80 8.92
C GLY A 136 17.85 -21.48 8.36
N VAL A 137 16.59 -21.19 8.66
CA VAL A 137 15.93 -19.92 8.33
C VAL A 137 15.71 -19.15 9.62
N ILE A 138 16.38 -18.01 9.78
CA ILE A 138 16.12 -17.11 10.90
C ILE A 138 15.09 -16.08 10.44
N ILE A 139 13.85 -16.21 10.88
CA ILE A 139 12.80 -15.20 10.68
C ILE A 139 12.93 -14.19 11.80
N LYS A 140 13.62 -13.08 11.53
CA LYS A 140 13.71 -11.97 12.48
C LYS A 140 12.40 -11.17 12.50
N ASP A 141 12.05 -10.60 13.65
CA ASP A 141 10.95 -9.63 13.85
C ASP A 141 9.50 -10.12 13.67
N CYS A 142 9.18 -11.41 13.92
CA CYS A 142 7.78 -11.86 13.95
C CYS A 142 7.03 -11.37 15.19
N MET A 143 6.00 -10.54 14.98
CA MET A 143 4.95 -10.32 15.97
C MET A 143 3.90 -11.42 15.80
N ILE A 144 3.64 -12.20 16.86
CA ILE A 144 2.61 -13.24 16.84
C ILE A 144 1.49 -12.74 17.74
N ASN A 145 0.40 -12.23 17.15
CA ASN A 145 -0.79 -11.83 17.90
C ASN A 145 -1.53 -13.07 18.42
N VAL A 146 -1.14 -13.56 19.60
CA VAL A 146 -1.81 -14.69 20.26
C VAL A 146 -2.92 -14.15 21.17
N PRO A 147 -4.20 -14.49 20.90
CA PRO A 147 -5.30 -14.12 21.79
C PRO A 147 -5.20 -14.87 23.12
N ASP A 148 -5.76 -14.31 24.19
CA ASP A 148 -5.91 -15.00 25.46
C ASP A 148 -6.79 -16.25 25.25
N PRO A 149 -6.25 -17.46 25.50
CA PRO A 149 -6.98 -18.70 25.31
C PRO A 149 -8.18 -18.85 26.28
N SER A 150 -8.19 -18.12 27.40
CA SER A 150 -9.28 -18.18 28.37
C SER A 150 -10.56 -17.48 27.90
N LEU A 151 -10.45 -16.55 26.94
CA LEU A 151 -11.59 -15.77 26.48
C LEU A 151 -12.53 -16.54 25.54
N ASN A 152 -12.07 -17.64 24.94
CA ASN A 152 -12.83 -18.51 24.04
C ASN A 152 -13.71 -17.75 23.01
N ILE A 153 -13.19 -16.64 22.47
CA ILE A 153 -13.89 -15.83 21.46
C ILE A 153 -13.51 -16.35 20.07
N PRO A 154 -14.49 -16.78 19.24
CA PRO A 154 -14.25 -17.19 17.86
C PRO A 154 -13.51 -16.12 17.04
N PRO A 155 -12.65 -16.49 16.08
CA PRO A 155 -11.88 -15.51 15.29
C PRO A 155 -12.73 -14.45 14.59
N GLN A 156 -13.86 -14.85 14.00
CA GLN A 156 -14.78 -13.92 13.33
C GLN A 156 -15.41 -12.94 14.31
N ASP A 157 -15.90 -13.41 15.45
CA ASP A 157 -16.51 -12.56 16.49
C ASP A 157 -15.48 -11.57 17.04
N ARG A 158 -14.24 -12.01 17.21
CA ARG A 158 -13.12 -11.14 17.60
C ARG A 158 -12.89 -10.03 16.58
N MET A 159 -12.85 -10.36 15.30
CA MET A 159 -12.69 -9.38 14.22
C MET A 159 -13.84 -8.37 14.23
N ASN A 160 -15.08 -8.84 14.35
CA ASN A 160 -16.27 -7.99 14.42
C ASN A 160 -16.25 -7.05 15.63
N LEU A 161 -15.94 -7.57 16.83
CA LEU A 161 -15.85 -6.78 18.07
C LEU A 161 -14.77 -5.70 17.99
N LEU A 162 -13.57 -6.06 17.54
CA LEU A 162 -12.46 -5.12 17.39
C LEU A 162 -12.77 -4.03 16.36
N THR A 163 -13.38 -4.41 15.24
CA THR A 163 -13.80 -3.46 14.20
C THR A 163 -14.87 -2.52 14.73
N ALA A 164 -15.86 -3.03 15.47
CA ALA A 164 -16.93 -2.20 16.04
C ALA A 164 -16.39 -1.17 17.04
N GLU A 165 -15.53 -1.58 17.98
CA GLU A 165 -14.92 -0.63 18.93
C GLU A 165 -13.99 0.37 18.24
N PHE A 166 -13.24 -0.08 17.23
CA PHE A 166 -12.42 0.83 16.42
C PHE A 166 -13.26 1.88 15.69
N LEU A 167 -14.38 1.49 15.07
CA LEU A 167 -15.27 2.40 14.37
C LEU A 167 -15.94 3.41 15.32
N LYS A 168 -16.28 2.99 16.56
CA LYS A 168 -16.81 3.89 17.59
C LYS A 168 -15.82 4.99 17.97
N ASP A 169 -14.54 4.63 18.11
CA ASP A 169 -13.47 5.58 18.41
C ASP A 169 -13.14 6.47 17.20
N LEU A 170 -13.19 5.91 15.98
CA LEU A 170 -12.89 6.64 14.75
C LEU A 170 -13.97 7.66 14.37
N ALA A 171 -15.24 7.33 14.57
CA ALA A 171 -16.39 8.15 14.17
C ALA A 171 -16.30 9.63 14.65
N PRO A 172 -16.04 9.95 15.93
CA PRO A 172 -15.90 11.35 16.38
C PRO A 172 -14.70 12.08 15.78
N ILE A 173 -13.63 11.37 15.41
CA ILE A 173 -12.45 11.95 14.76
C ILE A 173 -12.83 12.42 13.35
N VAL A 174 -13.44 11.52 12.58
CA VAL A 174 -13.86 11.78 11.19
C VAL A 174 -15.13 12.63 11.10
N GLN A 175 -15.73 13.05 12.21
CA GLN A 175 -16.74 14.11 12.22
C GLN A 175 -16.10 15.49 12.15
N ASN A 176 -14.92 15.67 12.75
CA ASN A 176 -14.28 16.96 12.92
C ASN A 176 -13.18 17.23 11.89
N ALA A 177 -12.62 16.18 11.28
CA ALA A 177 -11.56 16.31 10.30
C ALA A 177 -11.62 15.23 9.22
N LEU A 178 -11.09 15.56 8.04
CA LEU A 178 -10.97 14.62 6.94
C LEU A 178 -9.78 13.69 7.16
N LEU A 179 -10.02 12.38 7.13
CA LEU A 179 -9.00 11.34 7.13
C LEU A 179 -8.88 10.70 5.74
N VAL A 180 -7.66 10.59 5.23
CA VAL A 180 -7.34 9.85 4.00
C VAL A 180 -6.57 8.58 4.35
N VAL A 181 -7.12 7.40 4.05
CA VAL A 181 -6.45 6.11 4.23
C VAL A 181 -5.97 5.60 2.88
N LEU A 182 -4.65 5.43 2.75
CA LEU A 182 -3.98 5.04 1.52
C LEU A 182 -3.46 3.61 1.65
N PHE A 183 -3.94 2.71 0.79
CA PHE A 183 -3.49 1.33 0.70
C PHE A 183 -2.62 1.13 -0.54
N ASP A 184 -1.41 0.61 -0.36
CA ASP A 184 -0.55 0.11 -1.44
C ASP A 184 -0.55 -1.41 -1.47
N ASP A 185 -0.53 -1.97 -2.67
CA ASP A 185 -0.48 -3.42 -2.92
C ASP A 185 -1.61 -4.23 -2.26
N ILE A 186 -2.87 -3.81 -2.44
CA ILE A 186 -4.04 -4.50 -1.87
C ILE A 186 -4.15 -5.97 -2.28
N GLN A 187 -3.52 -6.38 -3.38
CA GLN A 187 -3.49 -7.77 -3.83
C GLN A 187 -2.69 -8.71 -2.91
N GLU A 188 -1.85 -8.15 -2.03
CA GLU A 188 -1.03 -8.92 -1.08
C GLU A 188 -1.78 -9.16 0.24
N LEU A 189 -2.99 -8.61 0.41
CA LEU A 189 -3.87 -8.92 1.55
C LEU A 189 -4.31 -10.38 1.48
N THR A 190 -4.49 -11.01 2.65
CA THR A 190 -5.16 -12.32 2.72
C THR A 190 -6.63 -12.18 2.31
N ASP A 191 -7.23 -13.26 1.81
CA ASP A 191 -8.66 -13.27 1.42
C ASP A 191 -9.57 -12.81 2.57
N GLU A 192 -9.27 -13.24 3.80
CA GLU A 192 -9.99 -12.82 5.02
C GLU A 192 -9.88 -11.30 5.24
N THR A 193 -8.68 -10.74 5.19
CA THR A 193 -8.45 -9.30 5.42
C THR A 193 -9.00 -8.46 4.28
N TYR A 194 -8.90 -8.93 3.03
CA TYR A 194 -9.49 -8.28 1.88
C TYR A 194 -11.02 -8.23 2.00
N THR A 195 -11.65 -9.36 2.37
CA THR A 195 -13.11 -9.42 2.60
C THR A 195 -13.52 -8.49 3.74
N TRP A 196 -12.79 -8.51 4.85
CA TRP A 196 -13.01 -7.62 5.99
C TRP A 196 -12.89 -6.13 5.62
N LEU A 197 -11.93 -5.75 4.77
CA LEU A 197 -11.77 -4.37 4.34
C LEU A 197 -13.06 -3.85 3.69
N TRP A 198 -13.67 -4.67 2.82
CA TRP A 198 -14.91 -4.32 2.13
C TRP A 198 -16.14 -4.40 3.03
N GLU A 199 -16.33 -5.52 3.73
CA GLU A 199 -17.55 -5.78 4.51
C GLU A 199 -17.56 -5.08 5.87
N GLY A 200 -16.40 -4.85 6.47
CA GLY A 200 -16.26 -4.22 7.78
C GLY A 200 -16.06 -2.70 7.68
N ILE A 201 -14.97 -2.27 7.04
CA ILE A 201 -14.56 -0.86 7.03
C ILE A 201 -15.31 -0.06 5.97
N ILE A 202 -15.32 -0.54 4.72
CA ILE A 202 -15.95 0.18 3.61
C ILE A 202 -17.47 0.19 3.75
N SER A 203 -18.09 -0.93 4.18
CA SER A 203 -19.54 -0.94 4.43
C SER A 203 -19.97 0.07 5.51
N ALA A 204 -19.14 0.32 6.54
CA ALA A 204 -19.44 1.34 7.55
C ALA A 204 -19.53 2.76 6.95
N LEU A 205 -18.73 3.04 5.90
CA LEU A 205 -18.84 4.27 5.14
C LEU A 205 -20.16 4.34 4.35
N GLU A 206 -20.56 3.26 3.69
CA GLU A 206 -21.80 3.22 2.90
C GLU A 206 -23.05 3.38 3.77
N GLN A 207 -22.98 2.89 5.00
CA GLN A 207 -24.02 3.05 6.02
C GLN A 207 -24.03 4.45 6.66
N GLY A 208 -23.13 5.35 6.25
CA GLY A 208 -23.03 6.72 6.74
C GLY A 208 -22.46 6.85 8.16
N GLN A 209 -21.84 5.80 8.70
CA GLN A 209 -21.19 5.84 10.02
C GLN A 209 -19.90 6.69 9.98
N LEU A 210 -19.24 6.73 8.83
CA LEU A 210 -18.01 7.49 8.60
C LEU A 210 -18.21 8.48 7.45
N LYS A 211 -18.30 9.78 7.75
CA LYS A 211 -18.60 10.82 6.74
C LYS A 211 -17.35 11.45 6.12
N ASN A 212 -16.37 11.87 6.94
CA ASN A 212 -15.15 12.51 6.44
C ASN A 212 -13.96 11.54 6.44
N ILE A 213 -14.15 10.37 5.82
CA ILE A 213 -13.05 9.47 5.50
C ILE A 213 -13.00 9.21 4.00
N ARG A 214 -11.79 9.10 3.46
CA ARG A 214 -11.53 8.77 2.05
C ARG A 214 -10.56 7.62 1.98
N PHE A 215 -10.79 6.71 1.04
CA PHE A 215 -9.92 5.56 0.80
C PHE A 215 -9.27 5.67 -0.56
N VAL A 216 -7.98 5.40 -0.65
CA VAL A 216 -7.27 5.18 -1.91
C VAL A 216 -6.75 3.75 -1.90
N LEU A 217 -7.24 2.91 -2.80
CA LEU A 217 -6.88 1.50 -2.90
C LEU A 217 -6.04 1.28 -4.15
N CYS A 218 -4.74 1.03 -3.99
CA CYS A 218 -3.82 0.74 -5.08
C CYS A 218 -3.60 -0.77 -5.22
N GLY A 219 -3.80 -1.31 -6.43
CA GLY A 219 -3.56 -2.73 -6.70
C GLY A 219 -3.09 -3.02 -8.13
N ARG A 220 -2.75 -4.27 -8.42
CA ARG A 220 -2.43 -4.71 -9.78
C ARG A 220 -3.67 -4.81 -10.67
N ALA A 221 -4.73 -5.43 -10.14
CA ALA A 221 -5.96 -5.70 -10.86
C ALA A 221 -7.09 -4.79 -10.38
N LYS A 222 -8.07 -4.56 -11.26
CA LYS A 222 -9.32 -3.89 -10.91
C LYS A 222 -10.13 -4.79 -9.96
N PRO A 223 -10.50 -4.33 -8.76
CA PRO A 223 -11.44 -5.03 -7.88
C PRO A 223 -12.78 -5.27 -8.58
N GLN A 224 -13.35 -6.46 -8.39
CA GLN A 224 -14.71 -6.75 -8.85
C GLN A 224 -15.70 -6.18 -7.83
N LEU A 225 -16.25 -5.00 -8.14
CA LEU A 225 -17.23 -4.34 -7.29
C LEU A 225 -18.65 -4.67 -7.74
N GLN A 226 -19.56 -4.81 -6.78
CA GLN A 226 -20.98 -5.03 -7.04
C GLN A 226 -21.82 -4.14 -6.12
N GLY A 227 -23.06 -3.86 -6.51
CA GLY A 227 -24.04 -3.15 -5.67
C GLY A 227 -23.62 -1.73 -5.29
N ALA A 228 -23.82 -1.37 -4.03
CA ALA A 228 -23.55 -0.03 -3.49
C ALA A 228 -22.06 0.38 -3.59
N ALA A 229 -21.15 -0.57 -3.43
CA ALA A 229 -19.71 -0.32 -3.49
C ALA A 229 -19.26 0.23 -4.84
N ALA A 230 -19.91 -0.20 -5.93
CA ALA A 230 -19.61 0.32 -7.27
C ALA A 230 -20.02 1.80 -7.43
N LEU A 231 -21.02 2.27 -6.70
CA LEU A 231 -21.51 3.66 -6.77
C LEU A 231 -20.61 4.62 -5.99
N SER A 232 -20.05 4.15 -4.88
CA SER A 232 -19.16 4.90 -3.97
C SER A 232 -17.72 5.04 -4.48
N VAL A 233 -17.41 4.47 -5.65
CA VAL A 233 -16.03 4.36 -6.16
C VAL A 233 -15.77 5.29 -7.34
N LYS A 234 -14.61 5.94 -7.28
CA LYS A 234 -13.96 6.67 -8.36
C LYS A 234 -12.81 5.84 -8.93
N GLU A 235 -12.90 5.54 -10.21
CA GLU A 235 -11.92 4.72 -10.91
C GLU A 235 -10.76 5.57 -11.46
N ALA A 236 -9.53 5.11 -11.28
CA ALA A 236 -8.31 5.75 -11.76
C ALA A 236 -7.31 4.71 -12.30
N PRO A 237 -7.61 4.05 -13.43
CA PRO A 237 -6.69 3.12 -14.07
C PRO A 237 -5.44 3.85 -14.56
N LEU A 238 -4.26 3.33 -14.21
CA LEU A 238 -3.00 3.85 -14.71
C LEU A 238 -2.72 3.27 -16.09
N GLN A 239 -2.57 4.16 -17.06
CA GLN A 239 -2.20 3.81 -18.43
C GLN A 239 -0.68 3.91 -18.64
N PRO A 240 -0.12 3.18 -19.62
CA PRO A 240 1.23 3.45 -20.09
C PRO A 240 1.38 4.90 -20.56
N LEU A 241 2.61 5.40 -20.50
CA LEU A 241 2.97 6.73 -20.96
C LEU A 241 2.86 6.84 -22.48
N GLY A 242 2.44 8.00 -22.96
CA GLY A 242 2.52 8.38 -24.36
C GLY A 242 3.95 8.71 -24.78
N VAL A 243 4.17 8.83 -26.10
CA VAL A 243 5.47 9.24 -26.65
C VAL A 243 5.85 10.65 -26.18
N SER A 244 4.89 11.57 -26.07
CA SER A 244 5.10 12.92 -25.55
C SER A 244 5.61 12.92 -24.11
N ASP A 245 5.08 12.05 -23.25
CA ASP A 245 5.51 11.97 -21.86
C ASP A 245 6.96 11.46 -21.75
N VAL A 246 7.35 10.53 -22.63
CA VAL A 246 8.73 10.04 -22.74
C VAL A 246 9.67 11.13 -23.26
N GLU A 247 9.19 11.97 -24.18
CA GLU A 247 9.95 13.11 -24.69
C GLU A 247 10.22 14.15 -23.61
N ASP A 248 9.19 14.55 -22.86
CA ASP A 248 9.28 15.50 -21.74
C ASP A 248 10.23 14.99 -20.65
N TYR A 249 10.26 13.68 -20.42
CA TYR A 249 11.17 13.05 -19.49
C TYR A 249 12.64 13.18 -19.87
N LEU A 250 12.95 12.95 -21.15
CA LEU A 250 14.31 13.09 -21.65
C LEU A 250 14.79 14.53 -21.46
N GLU A 251 13.92 15.51 -21.73
CA GLU A 251 14.20 16.93 -21.50
C GLU A 251 14.48 17.22 -20.02
N ARG A 252 13.59 16.82 -19.11
CA ARG A 252 13.75 17.03 -17.65
C ARG A 252 14.97 16.33 -17.08
N SER A 253 15.36 15.19 -17.65
CA SER A 253 16.55 14.45 -17.25
C SER A 253 17.86 15.13 -17.67
N GLY A 254 17.79 16.27 -18.37
CA GLY A 254 18.95 17.00 -18.87
C GLY A 254 19.60 16.29 -20.05
N HIS A 255 18.81 15.51 -20.79
CA HIS A 255 19.29 14.61 -21.82
C HIS A 255 18.71 14.98 -23.19
N VAL A 256 19.59 15.55 -24.00
CA VAL A 256 19.59 15.65 -25.48
C VAL A 256 19.16 17.00 -26.09
N ALA A 257 20.06 17.55 -26.91
CA ALA A 257 19.74 18.32 -28.11
C ALA A 257 20.24 17.52 -29.33
N ASP A 258 19.42 17.51 -30.39
CA ASP A 258 19.40 16.67 -31.61
C ASP A 258 18.90 15.21 -31.48
N GLY A 259 17.82 14.89 -32.19
CA GLY A 259 17.25 13.53 -32.31
C GLY A 259 16.25 13.10 -31.21
N ARG A 260 15.81 14.04 -30.35
CA ARG A 260 14.94 13.79 -29.18
C ARG A 260 13.66 13.00 -29.52
N VAL A 261 12.93 13.42 -30.55
CA VAL A 261 11.69 12.76 -30.98
C VAL A 261 11.94 11.31 -31.40
N ALA A 262 13.02 11.06 -32.16
CA ALA A 262 13.37 9.71 -32.60
C ALA A 262 13.80 8.82 -31.42
N ALA A 263 14.56 9.37 -30.46
CA ALA A 263 14.92 8.67 -29.24
C ALA A 263 13.69 8.33 -28.38
N ALA A 264 12.77 9.28 -28.20
CA ALA A 264 11.51 9.07 -27.47
C ALA A 264 10.66 7.98 -28.13
N GLN A 265 10.51 8.00 -29.46
CA GLN A 265 9.80 6.96 -30.22
C GLN A 265 10.45 5.59 -30.06
N MET A 266 11.78 5.50 -30.15
CA MET A 266 12.50 4.24 -29.96
C MET A 266 12.33 3.69 -28.53
N LEU A 267 12.50 4.54 -27.50
CA LEU A 267 12.34 4.16 -26.10
C LEU A 267 10.91 3.75 -25.80
N TRP A 268 9.92 4.46 -26.35
CA TRP A 268 8.51 4.11 -26.23
C TRP A 268 8.22 2.75 -26.89
N ALA A 269 8.70 2.53 -28.12
CA ALA A 269 8.53 1.26 -28.83
C ALA A 269 9.17 0.07 -28.09
N ALA A 270 10.32 0.27 -27.46
CA ALA A 270 11.01 -0.77 -26.69
C ALA A 270 10.37 -1.06 -25.32
N SER A 271 9.78 -0.06 -24.69
CA SER A 271 9.22 -0.15 -23.33
C SER A 271 7.70 -0.37 -23.29
N GLY A 272 6.99 -0.09 -24.39
CA GLY A 272 5.54 0.02 -24.43
C GLY A 272 4.99 1.17 -23.58
N GLY A 273 5.81 2.19 -23.28
CA GLY A 273 5.43 3.32 -22.43
C GLY A 273 5.35 2.98 -20.93
N VAL A 274 5.78 1.79 -20.49
CA VAL A 274 5.82 1.46 -19.06
C VAL A 274 6.89 2.30 -18.37
N PRO A 275 6.54 3.20 -17.41
CA PRO A 275 7.49 4.14 -16.78
C PRO A 275 8.78 3.49 -16.28
N LEU A 276 8.69 2.38 -15.54
CA LEU A 276 9.88 1.69 -15.03
C LEU A 276 10.80 1.22 -16.16
N LYS A 277 10.24 0.67 -17.25
CA LYS A 277 11.01 0.21 -18.40
C LYS A 277 11.62 1.39 -19.17
N VAL A 278 10.89 2.50 -19.31
CA VAL A 278 11.42 3.73 -19.92
C VAL A 278 12.62 4.22 -19.13
N ALA A 279 12.50 4.35 -17.81
CA ALA A 279 13.60 4.82 -16.96
C ALA A 279 14.83 3.91 -17.07
N LEU A 280 14.65 2.59 -16.98
CA LEU A 280 15.75 1.62 -17.13
C LEU A 280 16.41 1.70 -18.52
N ALA A 281 15.63 1.89 -19.58
CA ALA A 281 16.15 2.00 -20.94
C ALA A 281 16.93 3.31 -21.16
N VAL A 282 16.45 4.42 -20.59
CA VAL A 282 17.13 5.72 -20.56
C VAL A 282 18.46 5.57 -19.82
N ASP A 283 18.46 5.02 -18.61
CA ASP A 283 19.69 4.80 -17.83
C ASP A 283 20.71 3.95 -18.60
N SER A 284 20.25 2.83 -19.18
CA SER A 284 21.10 1.91 -19.97
C SER A 284 21.69 2.57 -21.22
N TYR A 285 20.88 3.37 -21.94
CA TYR A 285 21.34 4.15 -23.09
C TYR A 285 22.47 5.10 -22.68
N PHE A 286 22.34 5.79 -21.55
CA PHE A 286 23.36 6.75 -21.11
C PHE A 286 24.63 6.10 -20.58
N GLU A 287 24.56 4.97 -19.88
CA GLU A 287 25.76 4.23 -19.49
C GLU A 287 26.59 3.84 -20.73
N PHE A 288 25.93 3.34 -21.78
CA PHE A 288 26.59 2.97 -23.04
C PHE A 288 27.29 4.15 -23.74
N PHE A 289 26.67 5.34 -23.77
CA PHE A 289 27.25 6.52 -24.42
C PHE A 289 28.32 7.24 -23.57
N LYS A 290 28.22 7.18 -22.23
CA LYS A 290 29.32 7.62 -21.36
C LYS A 290 30.57 6.78 -21.60
N ASP A 291 30.43 5.46 -21.69
CA ASP A 291 31.57 4.55 -21.88
C ASP A 291 32.23 4.75 -23.26
N LYS A 292 31.45 5.07 -24.30
CA LYS A 292 31.99 5.43 -25.63
C LYS A 292 32.74 6.75 -25.67
N ARG A 293 32.29 7.80 -24.96
CA ARG A 293 33.01 9.10 -24.93
C ARG A 293 34.35 9.00 -24.21
N VAL A 294 34.48 8.12 -23.22
CA VAL A 294 35.75 7.84 -22.55
C VAL A 294 36.72 7.10 -23.47
N ARG A 295 36.23 6.16 -24.30
CA ARG A 295 37.07 5.40 -25.24
C ARG A 295 37.50 6.16 -26.50
N VAL A 296 36.85 7.26 -26.85
CA VAL A 296 37.22 8.09 -28.02
C VAL A 296 38.22 9.20 -27.65
N ASN A 297 38.33 9.52 -26.35
CA ASN A 297 39.23 10.56 -25.83
C ASN A 297 40.44 10.01 -25.06
N GLY A 298 40.71 8.71 -25.14
CA GLY A 298 41.92 8.06 -24.62
C GLY A 298 42.68 7.38 -25.74
#